data_AF-A0A1B9KHY6-F1
#
_entry.id   AF-A0A1B9KHY6-F1
#
_cell.length_a   1.000
_cell.length_b   1.000
_cell.length_c   1.000
_cell.angle_alpha   90.00
_cell.angle_beta   90.00
_cell.angle_gamma   90.00
#
_symmetry.space_group_name_H-M   'P 1'
#
loop_
_entity.id
_entity.type
_entity.pdbx_description
1 polymer ?
#
loop_
_entity_poly.entity_id
_entity_poly.type
_entity_poly.pdbx_seq_one_letter_code
_entity_poly.pdbx_strand_id
1 'polypeptide(L)'
;MLSIYQLKPKFQAFLRPYAIYLHDANITANQVTLAACFGSIIVALFVGLLAQYQWIFVLIPLWMFIRMALNAIDGMLAREYHQKSNYVNEYTNPHVKNEQNSLIYDINTDIVLMLRYR
;
A
#
# COMPACT_ATOMS: atom_id res chain seq x y z
N MET A 1 -10.63 14.42 23.65
CA MET A 1 -9.72 15.20 22.80
C MET A 1 -9.82 14.66 21.38
N LEU A 2 -10.13 15.50 20.39
CA LEU A 2 -10.20 15.07 18.99
C LEU A 2 -8.78 14.83 18.50
N SER A 3 -8.34 13.57 18.47
CA SER A 3 -6.97 13.24 18.10
C SER A 3 -6.90 12.88 16.62
N ILE A 4 -5.85 13.32 15.93
CA ILE A 4 -5.56 13.06 14.51
C ILE A 4 -5.65 11.55 14.18
N TYR A 5 -5.39 10.68 15.18
CA TYR A 5 -5.54 9.22 15.07
C TYR A 5 -6.97 8.73 14.80
N GLN A 6 -8.01 9.52 15.12
CA GLN A 6 -9.41 9.17 14.86
C GLN A 6 -9.93 9.66 13.50
N LEU A 7 -9.25 10.61 12.87
CA LEU A 7 -9.67 11.17 11.59
C LEU A 7 -9.43 10.17 10.45
N LYS A 8 -8.30 9.45 10.53
CA LYS A 8 -7.93 8.40 9.57
C LYS A 8 -8.99 7.27 9.48
N PRO A 9 -9.43 6.63 10.58
CA PRO A 9 -10.45 5.58 10.51
C PRO A 9 -11.83 6.09 10.08
N LYS A 10 -12.22 7.33 10.42
CA LYS A 10 -13.51 7.90 9.97
C LYS A 10 -13.52 8.23 8.48
N PHE A 11 -12.45 8.79 7.96
CA PHE A 11 -12.29 9.02 6.52
C PHE A 11 -12.27 7.70 5.75
N GLN A 12 -11.59 6.68 6.29
CA GLN A 12 -11.58 5.33 5.72
C GLN A 12 -12.97 4.67 5.77
N ALA A 13 -13.73 4.85 6.84
CA ALA A 13 -15.11 4.36 6.94
C ALA A 13 -16.04 5.01 5.91
N PHE A 14 -15.82 6.28 5.55
CA PHE A 14 -16.55 6.95 4.48
C PHE A 14 -16.21 6.37 3.08
N LEU A 15 -14.96 5.96 2.88
CA LEU A 15 -14.47 5.38 1.62
C LEU A 15 -14.79 3.89 1.45
N ARG A 16 -15.02 3.16 2.56
CA ARG A 16 -15.38 1.74 2.55
C ARG A 16 -16.54 1.35 1.62
N PRO A 17 -17.70 2.04 1.59
CA PRO A 17 -18.77 1.68 0.67
C PRO A 17 -18.35 1.77 -0.80
N TYR A 18 -17.45 2.69 -1.16
CA TYR A 18 -16.90 2.80 -2.50
C TYR A 18 -15.91 1.67 -2.81
N ALA A 19 -15.09 1.27 -1.82
CA ALA A 19 -14.20 0.12 -1.95
C ALA A 19 -14.99 -1.19 -2.15
N ILE A 20 -16.11 -1.36 -1.42
CA ILE A 20 -17.02 -2.49 -1.58
C ILE A 20 -17.64 -2.49 -2.98
N TYR A 21 -18.15 -1.35 -3.45
CA TYR A 21 -18.73 -1.24 -4.80
C TYR A 21 -17.72 -1.57 -5.91
N LEU A 22 -16.46 -1.14 -5.75
CA LEU A 22 -15.38 -1.47 -6.70
C LEU A 22 -15.04 -2.96 -6.65
N HIS A 23 -14.99 -3.55 -5.46
CA HIS A 23 -14.76 -4.98 -5.30
C HIS A 23 -15.90 -5.82 -5.92
N ASP A 24 -17.17 -5.42 -5.70
CA ASP A 24 -18.34 -6.09 -6.27
C ASP A 24 -18.37 -5.98 -7.81
N ALA A 25 -17.73 -4.95 -8.37
CA ALA A 25 -17.47 -4.79 -9.80
C ALA A 25 -16.23 -5.58 -10.31
N ASN A 26 -15.61 -6.45 -9.49
CA ASN A 26 -14.36 -7.16 -9.77
C ASN A 26 -13.15 -6.27 -10.08
N ILE A 27 -13.14 -5.01 -9.60
CA ILE A 27 -12.03 -4.09 -9.80
C ILE A 27 -10.95 -4.36 -8.74
N THR A 28 -9.71 -4.54 -9.20
CA THR A 28 -8.54 -4.79 -8.33
C THR A 28 -7.88 -3.49 -7.85
N ALA A 29 -7.18 -3.56 -6.73
CA ALA A 29 -6.36 -2.45 -6.20
C ALA A 29 -5.42 -1.90 -7.29
N ASN A 30 -4.68 -2.78 -7.97
CA ASN A 30 -3.77 -2.41 -9.05
C ASN A 30 -4.43 -1.59 -10.17
N GLN A 31 -5.69 -1.88 -10.52
CA GLN A 31 -6.43 -1.10 -11.52
C GLN A 31 -6.77 0.31 -11.01
N VAL A 32 -7.11 0.46 -9.74
CA VAL A 32 -7.35 1.77 -9.10
C VAL A 32 -6.05 2.60 -9.13
N THR A 33 -4.92 1.98 -8.79
CA THR A 33 -3.60 2.63 -8.86
C THR A 33 -3.24 3.03 -10.29
N LEU A 34 -3.49 2.16 -11.27
CA LEU A 34 -3.22 2.47 -12.68
C LEU A 34 -4.10 3.61 -13.20
N ALA A 35 -5.38 3.63 -12.81
CA ALA A 35 -6.31 4.70 -13.13
C ALA A 35 -5.88 6.03 -12.50
N ALA A 36 -5.42 6.03 -11.25
CA ALA A 36 -4.88 7.21 -10.58
C ALA A 36 -3.60 7.74 -11.28
N CYS A 37 -2.74 6.84 -11.76
CA CYS A 37 -1.57 7.21 -12.58
C CYS A 37 -1.98 7.83 -13.91
N PHE A 38 -2.89 7.20 -14.63
CA PHE A 38 -3.37 7.70 -15.92
C PHE A 38 -4.08 9.05 -15.78
N GLY A 39 -4.94 9.21 -14.79
CA GLY A 39 -5.58 10.49 -14.46
C GLY A 39 -4.57 11.58 -14.10
N SER A 40 -3.45 11.23 -13.45
CA SER A 40 -2.40 12.20 -13.13
C SER A 40 -1.69 12.72 -14.38
N ILE A 41 -1.47 11.86 -15.38
CA ILE A 41 -0.93 12.27 -16.68
C ILE A 41 -1.90 13.19 -17.39
N ILE A 42 -3.20 12.85 -17.40
CA ILE A 42 -4.24 13.69 -18.01
C ILE A 42 -4.28 15.07 -17.35
N VAL A 43 -4.32 15.14 -16.02
CA VAL A 43 -4.33 16.43 -15.30
C VAL A 43 -3.07 17.23 -15.59
N ALA A 44 -1.90 16.59 -15.63
CA ALA A 44 -0.65 17.26 -15.99
C ALA A 44 -0.68 17.82 -17.44
N LEU A 45 -1.24 17.07 -18.39
CA LEU A 45 -1.43 17.54 -19.77
C LEU A 45 -2.38 18.73 -19.85
N PHE A 46 -3.53 18.67 -19.16
CA PHE A 46 -4.50 19.78 -19.13
C PHE A 46 -3.88 21.04 -18.52
N VAL A 47 -3.19 20.91 -17.38
CA VAL A 47 -2.50 22.03 -16.74
C VAL A 47 -1.40 22.59 -17.63
N GLY A 48 -0.63 21.73 -18.32
CA GLY A 48 0.43 22.16 -19.24
C GLY A 48 -0.10 22.90 -20.47
N LEU A 49 -1.17 22.39 -21.09
CA LEU A 49 -1.76 22.99 -22.29
C LEU A 49 -2.53 24.29 -21.99
N LEU A 50 -3.15 24.38 -20.82
CA LEU A 50 -3.94 25.55 -20.39
C LEU A 50 -3.17 26.43 -19.39
N ALA A 51 -1.84 26.31 -19.32
CA ALA A 51 -0.99 27.06 -18.38
C ALA A 51 -1.13 28.59 -18.50
N GLN A 52 -1.60 29.08 -19.66
CA GLN A 52 -1.96 30.48 -19.87
C GLN A 52 -3.09 30.98 -18.94
N TYR A 53 -3.92 30.07 -18.43
CA TYR A 53 -5.03 30.38 -17.53
C TYR A 53 -4.67 30.04 -16.08
N GLN A 54 -4.39 31.06 -15.26
CA GLN A 54 -3.98 30.90 -13.86
C GLN A 54 -4.96 30.08 -13.01
N TRP A 55 -6.25 30.06 -13.35
CA TRP A 55 -7.25 29.26 -12.62
C TRP A 55 -7.07 27.75 -12.80
N ILE A 56 -6.38 27.30 -13.86
CA ILE A 56 -6.15 25.87 -14.12
C ILE A 56 -5.30 25.22 -13.01
N PHE A 57 -4.47 26.01 -12.32
CA PHE A 57 -3.63 25.51 -11.24
C PHE A 57 -4.45 25.04 -10.01
N VAL A 58 -5.72 25.46 -9.87
CA VAL A 58 -6.64 24.93 -8.84
C VAL A 58 -6.97 23.46 -9.07
N LEU A 59 -6.82 22.97 -10.31
CA LEU A 59 -7.00 21.56 -10.65
C LEU A 59 -5.94 20.68 -9.97
N ILE A 60 -4.75 21.22 -9.67
CA ILE A 60 -3.66 20.49 -8.99
C ILE A 60 -4.02 20.11 -7.55
N PRO A 61 -4.35 21.04 -6.63
CA PRO A 61 -4.73 20.66 -5.27
C PRO A 61 -6.02 19.82 -5.25
N LEU A 62 -6.97 20.10 -6.14
CA LEU A 62 -8.18 19.28 -6.27
C LEU A 62 -7.85 17.83 -6.65
N TRP A 63 -6.96 17.65 -7.65
CA TRP A 63 -6.49 16.32 -8.04
C TRP A 63 -5.70 15.63 -6.94
N MET A 64 -4.89 16.36 -6.17
CA MET A 64 -4.16 15.80 -5.01
C MET A 64 -5.11 15.23 -3.95
N PHE A 65 -6.24 15.89 -3.67
CA PHE A 65 -7.27 15.35 -2.77
C PHE A 65 -7.90 14.08 -3.32
N ILE A 66 -8.27 14.06 -4.61
CA ILE A 66 -8.84 12.89 -5.27
C ILE A 66 -7.85 11.73 -5.24
N ARG A 67 -6.57 11.99 -5.55
CA ARG A 67 -5.49 11.00 -5.54
C ARG A 67 -5.28 10.41 -4.14
N MET A 68 -5.39 11.23 -3.10
CA MET A 68 -5.32 10.77 -1.72
C MET A 68 -6.49 9.83 -1.36
N ALA A 69 -7.68 10.08 -1.90
CA ALA A 69 -8.83 9.18 -1.75
C ALA A 69 -8.66 7.86 -2.52
N LEU A 70 -8.21 7.92 -3.79
CA LEU A 70 -7.95 6.73 -4.61
C LEU A 70 -6.86 5.84 -4.00
N ASN A 71 -5.77 6.43 -3.51
CA ASN A 71 -4.70 5.69 -2.83
C ASN A 71 -5.18 5.06 -1.52
N ALA A 72 -6.09 5.72 -0.80
CA ALA A 72 -6.68 5.15 0.41
C ALA A 72 -7.58 3.95 0.09
N ILE A 73 -8.34 4.00 -1.01
CA ILE A 73 -9.17 2.91 -1.51
C ILE A 73 -8.31 1.73 -1.97
N ASP A 74 -7.25 1.98 -2.75
CA ASP A 74 -6.28 0.95 -3.17
C ASP A 74 -5.69 0.19 -1.97
N GLY A 75 -5.23 0.92 -0.96
CA GLY A 75 -4.70 0.31 0.27
C GLY A 75 -5.75 -0.45 1.08
N MET A 76 -7.02 -0.04 1.03
CA MET A 76 -8.15 -0.77 1.64
C MET A 76 -8.50 -2.03 0.86
N LEU A 77 -8.58 -1.96 -0.48
CA LEU A 77 -8.82 -3.11 -1.36
C LEU A 77 -7.74 -4.17 -1.18
N ALA A 78 -6.46 -3.76 -1.19
CA ALA A 78 -5.34 -4.66 -0.99
C ALA A 78 -5.38 -5.36 0.38
N ARG A 79 -5.77 -4.63 1.43
CA ARG A 79 -5.77 -5.14 2.81
C ARG A 79 -7.01 -5.95 3.17
N GLU A 80 -8.19 -5.53 2.74
CA GLU A 80 -9.47 -6.14 3.12
C GLU A 80 -9.85 -7.32 2.22
N TYR A 81 -9.39 -7.36 0.97
CA TYR A 81 -9.70 -8.43 0.01
C TYR A 81 -8.49 -9.29 -0.35
N HIS A 82 -7.48 -9.33 0.53
CA HIS A 82 -6.30 -10.20 0.41
C HIS A 82 -5.53 -10.08 -0.93
N GLN A 83 -5.66 -8.98 -1.66
CA GLN A 83 -4.86 -8.69 -2.88
C GLN A 83 -3.42 -8.23 -2.54
N LYS A 84 -2.93 -8.54 -1.33
CA LYS A 84 -1.53 -8.33 -0.99
C LYS A 84 -0.71 -9.38 -1.72
N SER A 85 0.24 -8.92 -2.53
CA SER A 85 1.31 -9.76 -3.07
C SER A 85 1.95 -10.58 -1.93
N ASN A 86 2.02 -11.90 -2.12
CA ASN A 86 2.42 -12.91 -1.14
C ASN A 86 3.85 -12.77 -0.59
N TYR A 87 4.65 -11.82 -1.05
CA TYR A 87 6.06 -11.70 -0.68
C TYR A 87 6.32 -11.39 0.80
N VAL A 88 5.41 -10.71 1.50
CA VAL A 88 5.63 -10.32 2.92
C VAL A 88 5.29 -11.47 3.89
N ASN A 89 4.41 -12.39 3.48
CA ASN A 89 3.93 -13.46 4.35
C ASN A 89 4.98 -14.57 4.53
N GLU A 90 5.87 -14.76 3.54
CA GLU A 90 6.96 -15.75 3.62
C GLU A 90 7.95 -15.38 4.75
N TYR A 91 8.36 -14.11 4.84
CA TYR A 91 9.31 -13.64 5.87
C TYR A 91 8.70 -13.49 7.27
N THR A 92 7.36 -13.45 7.36
CA THR A 92 6.64 -13.42 8.65
C THR A 92 6.07 -14.77 9.05
N ASN A 93 6.27 -15.81 8.23
CA ASN A 93 5.86 -17.17 8.54
C ASN A 93 6.72 -17.72 9.70
N PRO A 94 6.11 -18.08 10.85
CA PRO A 94 6.84 -18.64 11.99
C PRO A 94 7.60 -19.93 11.65
N HIS A 95 7.18 -20.68 10.62
CA HIS A 95 7.87 -21.88 10.17
C HIS A 95 9.24 -21.57 9.54
N VAL A 96 9.32 -20.55 8.69
CA VAL A 96 10.58 -20.12 8.05
C VAL A 96 11.55 -19.53 9.09
N LYS A 97 11.02 -18.77 10.06
CA LYS A 97 11.82 -18.21 11.15
C LYS A 97 12.40 -19.29 12.07
N ASN A 98 11.64 -20.36 12.33
CA ASN A 98 12.11 -21.48 13.15
C ASN A 98 13.19 -22.31 12.45
N GLU A 99 13.05 -22.55 11.14
CA GLU A 99 14.06 -23.28 10.36
C GLU A 99 15.39 -22.50 10.31
N GLN A 100 15.31 -21.18 10.13
CA GLN A 100 16.50 -20.33 10.13
C GLN A 100 17.13 -20.19 11.53
N ASN A 101 16.32 -20.16 12.59
CA ASN A 101 16.85 -20.22 13.96
C ASN A 101 17.53 -21.56 14.23
N SER A 102 16.95 -22.68 13.78
CA SER A 102 17.52 -24.02 13.94
C SER A 102 18.88 -24.15 13.24
N LEU A 103 19.00 -23.63 12.02
CA LEU A 103 20.27 -23.61 11.28
C LEU A 103 21.34 -22.76 11.98
N ILE A 104 20.96 -21.63 12.60
CA ILE A 104 21.87 -20.80 13.39
C ILE A 104 22.32 -21.51 14.67
N TYR A 105 21.45 -22.31 15.31
CA TYR A 105 21.83 -23.12 16.47
C TYR A 105 22.78 -24.27 16.09
N ASP A 106 22.54 -24.95 14.96
CA ASP A 106 23.44 -26.00 14.46
C ASP A 106 24.83 -25.44 14.15
N ILE A 107 24.91 -24.34 13.39
CA ILE A 107 26.19 -23.71 13.03
C ILE A 107 26.97 -23.28 14.28
N ASN A 108 26.30 -22.66 15.27
CA ASN A 108 26.98 -22.25 16.49
C ASN A 108 27.46 -23.44 17.32
N THR A 109 26.70 -24.53 17.34
CA THR A 109 27.08 -25.76 18.06
C THR A 109 28.28 -26.43 17.39
N ASP A 110 28.30 -26.50 16.07
CA ASP A 110 29.42 -27.03 15.29
C ASP A 110 30.69 -26.18 15.44
N ILE A 111 30.57 -24.86 15.43
CA ILE A 111 31.71 -23.94 15.67
C ILE A 111 32.24 -24.11 17.09
N VAL A 112 31.37 -24.20 18.09
CA VAL A 112 31.78 -24.41 19.50
C VAL A 112 32.44 -25.78 19.68
N LEU A 113 31.95 -26.83 19.03
CA LEU A 113 32.58 -28.15 19.04
C LEU A 113 33.93 -28.15 18.31
N MET A 114 34.04 -27.48 17.16
CA MET A 114 35.30 -27.31 16.44
C MET A 114 36.35 -26.55 17.25
N LEU A 115 35.95 -25.49 17.98
CA LEU A 115 36.86 -24.72 18.84
C LEU A 115 37.25 -25.47 20.12
N ARG A 116 36.47 -26.45 20.55
CA ARG A 116 36.73 -27.24 21.77
C ARG A 116 37.61 -28.47 21.54
N TYR A 117 37.77 -28.92 20.30
CA TYR A 117 38.61 -30.07 19.90
C TYR A 117 39.95 -29.67 19.26
N ARG A 118 40.35 -28.40 19.36
CA ARG A 118 41.66 -27.90 18.93
C ARG A 118 42.53 -27.53 20.14
#